data_AF-A0A6B1G191-F1
#
_entry.id   AF-A0A6B1G191-F1
#
_cell.length_a   1.000
_cell.length_b   1.000
_cell.length_c   1.000
_cell.angle_alpha   90.00
_cell.angle_beta   90.00
_cell.angle_gamma   90.00
#
_symmetry.space_group_name_H-M   'P 1'
#
loop_
_entity.id
_entity.type
_entity.pdbx_description
1 polymer ?
#
loop_
_entity_poly.entity_id
_entity_poly.type
_entity_poly.pdbx_seq_one_letter_code
_entity_poly.pdbx_strand_id
1 'polypeptide(L)'
;MTDIVAILSRLTDWRNVVDLFLLMLVFYALLHLLRGTQAAQLVLGILIIGILVFVLVRTVELTAFSWLLRNSSLVVFVAIPVIFQPEIRRVLEQVGRRTPFFLRRTTGGAEPLINEIVRACEQLSARRHGTLLVLEGSGGLMEYID
;
A
#
# COMPACT_ATOMS: atom_id res chain seq x y z
N MET A 1 -39.87 -3.25 -18.38
CA MET A 1 -38.86 -3.91 -19.23
C MET A 1 -37.97 -2.92 -19.99
N THR A 2 -38.39 -1.66 -20.16
CA THR A 2 -37.62 -0.56 -20.77
C THR A 2 -36.49 -0.02 -19.89
N ASP A 3 -36.62 -0.08 -18.56
CA ASP A 3 -35.63 0.47 -17.62
C ASP A 3 -34.34 -0.35 -17.57
N ILE A 4 -34.45 -1.67 -17.72
CA ILE A 4 -33.29 -2.58 -17.74
C ILE A 4 -32.48 -2.35 -19.03
N VAL A 5 -33.17 -2.11 -20.15
CA VAL A 5 -32.53 -1.79 -21.44
C VAL A 5 -31.88 -0.40 -21.42
N ALA A 6 -32.45 0.57 -20.70
CA ALA A 6 -31.87 1.90 -20.49
C ALA A 6 -30.62 1.89 -19.57
N ILE A 7 -30.58 1.01 -18.57
CA ILE A 7 -29.38 0.77 -17.76
C ILE A 7 -28.30 0.07 -18.61
N LEU A 8 -28.70 -0.88 -19.47
CA LEU A 8 -27.79 -1.59 -20.37
C LEU A 8 -27.20 -0.69 -21.46
N SER A 9 -27.98 0.24 -22.02
CA SER A 9 -27.48 1.18 -23.02
C SER A 9 -26.55 2.24 -22.44
N ARG A 10 -26.72 2.62 -21.16
CA ARG A 10 -25.74 3.41 -20.42
C ARG A 10 -24.43 2.65 -20.21
N LEU A 11 -24.46 1.33 -20.00
CA LEU A 11 -23.23 0.52 -19.86
C LEU A 11 -22.39 0.46 -21.15
N THR A 12 -23.00 0.71 -22.32
CA THR A 12 -22.34 0.72 -23.64
C THR A 12 -21.75 2.10 -24.00
N ASP A 13 -21.92 3.11 -23.17
CA ASP A 13 -21.16 4.35 -23.32
C ASP A 13 -19.68 4.05 -23.03
N TRP A 14 -18.81 4.34 -24.01
CA TRP A 14 -17.36 4.17 -23.87
C TRP A 14 -16.80 4.88 -22.62
N ARG A 15 -17.50 5.92 -22.15
CA ARG A 15 -17.19 6.65 -20.91
C ARG A 15 -17.34 5.78 -19.67
N ASN A 16 -18.37 4.93 -19.60
CA ASN A 16 -18.57 4.02 -18.46
C ASN A 16 -17.56 2.88 -18.47
N VAL A 17 -17.15 2.41 -19.66
CA VAL A 17 -16.07 1.43 -19.79
C VAL A 17 -14.74 2.03 -19.31
N VAL A 18 -14.43 3.26 -19.71
CA VAL A 18 -13.23 3.98 -19.24
C VAL A 18 -13.29 4.26 -17.74
N ASP A 19 -14.43 4.69 -17.22
CA ASP A 19 -14.64 4.95 -15.79
C ASP A 19 -14.44 3.68 -14.95
N LEU A 20 -15.07 2.57 -15.35
CA LEU A 20 -14.90 1.28 -14.67
C LEU A 20 -13.46 0.77 -14.75
N PHE A 21 -12.80 0.93 -15.91
CA PHE A 21 -11.40 0.56 -16.07
C PHE A 21 -10.49 1.40 -15.17
N LEU A 22 -10.72 2.71 -15.10
CA LEU A 22 -9.96 3.61 -14.24
C LEU A 22 -10.18 3.27 -12.76
N LEU A 23 -11.43 3.04 -12.37
CA LEU A 23 -11.80 2.60 -11.02
C LEU A 23 -11.11 1.29 -10.65
N MET A 24 -11.13 0.30 -11.56
CA MET A 24 -10.45 -0.97 -11.38
C MET A 24 -8.93 -0.77 -11.19
N LEU A 25 -8.31 0.10 -12.00
CA LEU A 25 -6.88 0.38 -11.91
C LEU A 25 -6.52 1.05 -10.58
N VAL A 26 -7.33 2.01 -10.11
CA VAL A 26 -7.16 2.65 -8.80
C VAL A 26 -7.30 1.63 -7.66
N PHE A 27 -8.34 0.81 -7.68
CA PHE A 27 -8.54 -0.23 -6.66
C PHE A 27 -7.44 -1.30 -6.70
N TYR A 28 -7.02 -1.72 -7.89
CA TYR A 28 -5.92 -2.66 -8.06
C TYR A 28 -4.62 -2.10 -7.48
N ALA A 29 -4.30 -0.85 -7.78
CA ALA A 29 -3.13 -0.18 -7.22
C ALA A 29 -3.22 -0.06 -5.70
N LEU A 30 -4.39 0.29 -5.15
CA LEU A 30 -4.63 0.38 -3.72
C LEU A 30 -4.45 -0.98 -3.03
N LEU A 31 -5.06 -2.04 -3.56
CA LEU A 31 -4.93 -3.40 -3.04
C LEU A 31 -3.50 -3.93 -3.16
N HIS A 32 -2.81 -3.62 -4.26
CA HIS A 32 -1.41 -3.98 -4.45
C HIS A 32 -0.50 -3.26 -3.45
N LEU A 33 -0.76 -1.99 -3.14
CA LEU A 33 -0.02 -1.20 -2.16
C LEU A 33 -0.19 -1.74 -0.74
N LEU A 34 -1.39 -2.23 -0.41
CA LEU A 34 -1.66 -2.87 0.87
C LEU A 34 -0.98 -4.25 0.95
N ARG A 35 -0.80 -4.96 -0.16
CA ARG A 35 -0.34 -6.35 -0.19
C ARG A 35 1.07 -6.50 0.43
N GLY A 36 1.16 -7.32 1.48
CA GLY A 36 2.43 -7.64 2.15
C GLY A 36 2.83 -6.68 3.28
N THR A 37 2.01 -5.66 3.57
CA THR A 37 2.23 -4.78 4.73
C THR A 37 1.49 -5.31 5.96
N GLN A 38 2.06 -5.15 7.16
CA GLN A 38 1.33 -5.40 8.42
C GLN A 38 0.09 -4.49 8.53
N ALA A 39 0.16 -3.29 7.96
CA ALA A 39 -0.96 -2.36 7.84
C ALA A 39 -2.16 -2.97 7.08
N ALA A 40 -1.95 -3.86 6.12
CA ALA A 40 -3.02 -4.54 5.39
C ALA A 40 -3.92 -5.37 6.30
N GLN A 41 -3.31 -6.11 7.25
CA GLN A 41 -4.05 -6.92 8.21
C GLN A 41 -4.85 -6.05 9.17
N LEU A 42 -4.29 -4.93 9.60
CA LEU A 42 -4.98 -3.94 10.44
C LEU A 42 -6.17 -3.31 9.71
N VAL A 43 -5.97 -2.84 8.47
CA VAL A 43 -7.04 -2.24 7.65
C VAL A 43 -8.17 -3.25 7.43
N LEU A 44 -7.84 -4.49 7.06
CA LEU A 44 -8.84 -5.54 6.86
C LEU A 44 -9.59 -5.87 8.16
N GLY A 45 -8.88 -5.95 9.29
CA GLY A 45 -9.48 -6.18 10.60
C GLY A 45 -10.45 -5.08 11.01
N ILE A 46 -10.05 -3.81 10.87
CA ILE A 46 -10.90 -2.63 11.14
C ILE A 46 -12.14 -2.65 10.24
N LEU A 47 -11.97 -2.96 8.95
CA LEU A 47 -13.07 -3.02 7.99
C LEU A 47 -14.08 -4.11 8.35
N ILE A 48 -13.61 -5.32 8.64
CA ILE A 48 -14.46 -6.46 9.02
C ILE A 48 -15.24 -6.14 10.30
N ILE A 49 -14.56 -5.65 11.34
CA ILE A 49 -15.19 -5.29 12.61
C ILE A 49 -16.20 -4.16 12.39
N GLY A 50 -15.83 -3.13 11.63
CA GLY A 50 -16.71 -2.00 11.32
C GLY A 50 -17.99 -2.42 10.59
N ILE A 51 -17.87 -3.29 9.57
CA ILE A 51 -19.02 -3.85 8.85
C ILE A 51 -19.89 -4.69 9.79
N LEU A 52 -19.28 -5.55 10.62
CA LEU A 52 -20.02 -6.38 11.56
C LEU A 52 -20.83 -5.54 12.55
N VAL A 53 -20.21 -4.53 13.15
CA VAL A 53 -20.87 -3.59 14.06
C VAL A 53 -21.98 -2.82 13.33
N PHE A 54 -21.72 -2.33 12.12
CA PHE A 54 -22.71 -1.61 11.33
C PHE A 54 -23.95 -2.47 11.03
N VAL A 55 -23.75 -3.70 10.58
CA VAL A 55 -24.83 -4.65 10.31
C VAL A 55 -25.62 -4.94 11.58
N LEU A 56 -24.93 -5.24 12.69
CA LEU A 56 -25.55 -5.56 13.98
C LEU A 56 -26.39 -4.39 14.52
N VAL A 57 -25.88 -3.17 14.43
CA VAL A 57 -26.60 -1.96 14.88
C VAL A 57 -27.84 -1.71 14.02
N ARG A 58 -27.75 -1.97 12.70
CA ARG A 58 -28.87 -1.80 11.78
C ARG A 58 -29.94 -2.86 11.94
N THR A 59 -29.58 -4.10 12.28
CA THR A 59 -30.54 -5.20 12.49
C THR A 59 -31.22 -5.14 13.85
N VAL A 60 -30.54 -4.65 14.89
CA VAL A 60 -31.06 -4.55 16.27
C VAL A 60 -31.68 -3.18 16.56
N GLU A 61 -31.71 -2.26 15.57
CA GLU A 61 -32.28 -0.91 15.67
C GLU A 61 -31.77 -0.08 16.86
N LEU A 62 -30.49 -0.25 17.22
CA LEU A 62 -29.90 0.43 18.38
C LEU A 62 -29.80 1.95 18.12
N THR A 63 -30.72 2.73 18.68
CA THR A 63 -30.83 4.18 18.42
C THR A 63 -29.60 4.96 18.91
N ALA A 64 -29.10 4.65 20.11
CA ALA A 64 -27.91 5.32 20.65
C ALA A 64 -26.64 4.99 19.83
N PHE A 65 -26.49 3.73 19.42
CA PHE A 65 -25.33 3.28 18.66
C PHE A 65 -25.36 3.80 17.21
N SER A 66 -26.53 3.86 16.59
CA SER A 66 -26.69 4.46 15.25
C SER A 66 -26.43 5.97 15.27
N TRP A 67 -26.83 6.68 16.33
CA TRP A 67 -26.44 8.08 16.55
C TRP A 67 -24.91 8.22 16.69
N LEU A 68 -24.29 7.34 17.48
CA LEU A 68 -22.84 7.34 17.69
C LEU A 68 -22.08 7.06 16.39
N LEU A 69 -22.48 6.03 15.62
CA LEU A 69 -21.87 5.70 14.33
C LEU A 69 -22.02 6.84 13.30
N ARG A 70 -23.17 7.52 13.30
CA ARG A 70 -23.43 8.65 12.40
C ARG A 70 -22.53 9.83 12.75
N ASN A 71 -22.38 10.17 14.03
CA ASN A 71 -21.51 11.26 14.47
C ASN A 71 -20.02 10.91 14.39
N SER A 72 -19.65 9.64 14.62
CA SER A 72 -18.26 9.20 14.53
C SER A 72 -17.75 9.19 13.10
N SER A 73 -18.62 9.11 12.09
CA SER A 73 -18.22 9.10 10.67
C SER A 73 -17.30 10.30 10.32
N LEU A 74 -17.64 11.51 10.77
CA LEU A 74 -16.82 12.71 10.61
C LEU A 74 -15.47 12.57 11.30
N VAL A 75 -15.45 12.07 12.53
CA VAL A 75 -14.21 11.87 13.30
C VAL A 75 -13.32 10.84 12.62
N VAL A 76 -13.88 9.72 12.15
CA VAL A 76 -13.14 8.67 11.43
C VAL A 76 -12.57 9.20 10.12
N PHE A 77 -13.34 10.00 9.36
CA PHE A 77 -12.87 10.63 8.12
C PHE A 77 -11.64 11.52 8.33
N VAL A 78 -11.58 12.24 9.46
CA VAL A 78 -10.43 13.08 9.82
C VAL A 78 -9.30 12.25 10.45
N ALA A 79 -9.63 11.28 11.30
CA ALA A 79 -8.66 10.47 12.02
C ALA A 79 -7.86 9.54 11.10
N ILE A 80 -8.48 8.96 10.07
CA ILE A 80 -7.79 8.04 9.16
C ILE A 80 -6.56 8.71 8.51
N PRO A 81 -6.66 9.86 7.80
CA PRO A 81 -5.48 10.52 7.24
C PRO A 81 -4.42 10.92 8.26
N VAL A 82 -4.82 11.30 9.48
CA VAL A 82 -3.90 11.69 10.56
C VAL A 82 -3.14 10.49 11.11
N ILE A 83 -3.83 9.36 11.35
CA ILE A 83 -3.23 8.12 11.83
C ILE A 83 -2.31 7.52 10.76
N PHE A 84 -2.76 7.52 9.50
CA PHE A 84 -2.00 7.01 8.35
C PHE A 84 -1.05 8.04 7.72
N GLN A 85 -0.84 9.18 8.38
CA GLN A 85 0.08 10.22 7.89
C GLN A 85 1.50 9.68 7.64
N PRO A 86 2.09 8.83 8.52
CA PRO A 86 3.42 8.25 8.29
C PRO A 86 3.47 7.36 7.04
N GLU A 87 2.44 6.55 6.80
CA GLU A 87 2.35 5.65 5.65
C GLU A 87 2.20 6.43 4.35
N ILE A 88 1.30 7.43 4.32
CA ILE A 88 1.12 8.30 3.15
C ILE A 88 2.45 8.97 2.78
N ARG A 89 3.18 9.46 3.79
CA ARG A 89 4.51 10.03 3.59
C ARG A 89 5.48 9.01 2.99
N ARG A 90 5.60 7.81 3.57
CA ARG A 90 6.48 6.74 3.06
C ARG A 90 6.16 6.35 1.61
N VAL A 91 4.88 6.24 1.27
CA VAL A 91 4.43 5.91 -0.09
C VAL A 91 4.78 7.03 -1.07
N LEU A 92 4.53 8.28 -0.71
CA LEU A 92 4.93 9.44 -1.54
C LEU A 92 6.45 9.52 -1.70
N GLU A 93 7.22 9.25 -0.65
CA GLU A 93 8.68 9.17 -0.70
C GLU A 93 9.14 8.05 -1.65
N GLN A 94 8.49 6.89 -1.64
CA GLN A 94 8.81 5.76 -2.50
C GLN A 94 8.42 6.01 -3.98
N VAL A 95 7.27 6.63 -4.22
CA VAL A 95 6.84 7.06 -5.56
C VAL A 95 7.76 8.18 -6.09
N GLY A 96 8.14 9.12 -5.22
CA GLY A 96 9.11 10.17 -5.53
C GLY A 96 10.49 9.62 -5.89
N ARG A 97 10.99 8.63 -5.15
CA ARG A 97 12.25 7.92 -5.47
C ARG A 97 12.18 7.07 -6.75
N ARG A 98 10.98 6.68 -7.19
CA ARG A 98 10.80 5.86 -8.41
C ARG A 98 10.80 6.69 -9.71
N THR A 99 11.01 8.01 -9.66
CA THR A 99 11.10 8.88 -10.83
C THR A 99 12.51 9.45 -10.99
N PRO A 100 13.32 9.14 -12.03
CA PRO A 100 13.31 8.02 -12.96
C PRO A 100 14.58 7.14 -12.82
N PHE A 101 14.38 5.84 -12.62
CA PHE A 101 15.38 4.79 -12.92
C PHE A 101 15.76 4.73 -14.42
N PHE A 102 15.07 5.50 -15.28
CA PHE A 102 15.33 5.58 -16.72
C PHE A 102 16.65 6.27 -17.11
N LEU A 103 17.32 7.00 -16.20
CA LEU A 103 18.66 7.54 -16.46
C LEU A 103 19.80 6.63 -15.99
N ARG A 104 19.51 5.53 -15.29
CA ARG A 104 20.53 4.59 -14.81
C ARG A 104 20.47 3.28 -15.58
N ARG A 105 20.59 3.36 -16.90
CA ARG A 105 21.31 2.31 -17.65
C ARG A 105 22.78 2.36 -17.21
N THR A 106 23.07 1.89 -16.00
CA THR A 106 24.43 1.47 -15.65
C THR A 106 24.59 0.06 -16.20
N THR A 107 24.85 -0.03 -17.48
CA THR A 107 25.38 -1.22 -18.16
C THR A 107 26.81 -1.53 -17.69
N GLY A 108 27.11 -1.40 -16.39
CA GLY A 108 28.47 -1.60 -15.86
C GLY A 108 28.67 -1.42 -14.35
N GLY A 109 27.61 -1.30 -13.53
CA GLY A 109 27.76 -0.97 -12.10
C GLY A 109 27.79 -2.15 -11.13
N ALA A 110 27.29 -3.32 -11.52
CA ALA A 110 27.17 -4.46 -10.61
C ALA A 110 28.50 -5.22 -10.45
N GLU A 111 29.23 -5.48 -11.54
CA GLU A 111 30.50 -6.22 -11.48
C GLU A 111 31.59 -5.53 -10.64
N PRO A 112 31.82 -4.21 -10.74
CA PRO A 112 32.82 -3.55 -9.91
C PRO A 112 32.45 -3.61 -8.42
N LEU A 113 31.17 -3.43 -8.10
CA LEU A 113 30.67 -3.49 -6.73
C LEU A 113 30.82 -4.88 -6.13
N ILE A 114 30.48 -5.92 -6.91
CA ILE A 114 30.64 -7.32 -6.48
C ILE A 114 32.12 -7.63 -6.23
N ASN A 115 33.01 -7.22 -7.13
CA ASN A 115 34.45 -7.41 -6.95
C ASN A 115 34.99 -6.72 -5.69
N GLU A 116 34.51 -5.52 -5.37
CA GLU A 116 34.94 -4.81 -4.17
C GLU A 116 34.46 -5.49 -2.88
N ILE A 117 33.21 -5.99 -2.87
CA ILE A 117 32.67 -6.78 -1.74
C ILE A 117 33.49 -8.06 -1.55
N VAL A 118 33.81 -8.78 -2.63
CA VAL A 118 34.62 -10.00 -2.58
C VAL A 118 36.00 -9.70 -2.00
N ARG A 119 36.69 -8.66 -2.48
CA ARG A 119 38.00 -8.24 -1.96
C ARG A 119 37.95 -7.88 -0.48
N ALA A 120 36.92 -7.18 -0.03
CA ALA A 120 36.74 -6.86 1.38
C ALA A 120 36.55 -8.13 2.23
N CYS A 121 35.73 -9.08 1.76
CA CYS A 121 35.53 -10.37 2.43
C CYS A 121 36.82 -11.20 2.50
N GLU A 122 37.63 -11.23 1.44
CA GLU A 122 38.93 -11.89 1.43
C GLU A 122 39.89 -11.30 2.49
N GLN A 123 39.95 -9.97 2.59
CA GLN A 123 40.78 -9.28 3.59
C GLN A 123 40.31 -9.54 5.02
N LEU A 124 39.00 -9.54 5.26
CA LEU A 124 38.41 -9.82 6.57
C LEU A 124 38.67 -11.28 6.99
N SER A 125 38.52 -12.22 6.04
CA SER A 125 38.83 -13.64 6.24
C SER A 125 40.30 -13.86 6.58
N ALA A 126 41.22 -13.24 5.82
CA ALA A 126 42.66 -13.33 6.06
C ALA A 126 43.06 -12.83 7.46
N ARG A 127 42.34 -11.85 7.99
CA ARG A 127 42.55 -11.30 9.34
C ARG A 127 41.73 -12.00 10.43
N ARG A 128 40.94 -13.02 10.08
CA ARG A 128 39.99 -13.71 10.98
C ARG A 128 39.01 -12.75 11.69
N HIS A 129 38.55 -11.73 10.99
CA HIS A 129 37.54 -10.80 11.51
C HIS A 129 36.14 -11.26 11.09
N GLY A 130 35.29 -11.58 12.07
CA GLY A 130 33.87 -11.86 11.83
C GLY A 130 33.14 -10.59 11.39
N THR A 131 32.30 -10.68 10.36
CA THR A 131 31.52 -9.55 9.82
C THR A 131 30.12 -10.01 9.45
N LEU A 132 29.13 -9.14 9.66
CA LEU A 132 27.76 -9.31 9.17
C LEU A 132 27.53 -8.32 8.02
N LEU A 133 27.30 -8.85 6.82
CA LEU A 133 26.99 -8.06 5.64
C LEU A 133 25.51 -8.23 5.30
N VAL A 134 24.76 -7.12 5.24
CA VAL A 134 23.35 -7.14 4.85
C VAL A 134 23.18 -6.37 3.55
N LEU A 135 22.57 -7.02 2.55
CA LEU A 135 22.30 -6.43 1.24
C LEU A 135 20.79 -6.14 1.14
N GLU A 136 20.43 -4.87 0.99
CA GLU A 136 19.03 -4.46 0.85
C GLU A 136 18.46 -4.96 -0.49
N GLY A 137 17.37 -5.73 -0.40
CA GLY A 137 16.64 -6.25 -1.56
C GLY A 137 15.51 -5.34 -2.00
N SER A 138 14.37 -5.93 -2.37
CA SER A 138 13.16 -5.18 -2.71
C SER A 138 12.40 -4.64 -1.50
N GLY A 139 12.58 -5.25 -0.33
CA GLY A 139 12.06 -4.77 0.95
C GLY A 139 13.05 -3.79 1.59
N GLY A 140 12.55 -2.64 2.04
CA GLY A 140 13.38 -1.60 2.64
C GLY A 140 13.97 -2.05 3.99
N LEU A 141 15.23 -1.73 4.25
CA LEU A 141 15.92 -2.11 5.49
C LEU A 141 15.91 -1.04 6.59
N MET A 142 15.28 0.12 6.32
CA MET A 142 15.35 1.31 7.17
C MET A 142 14.92 1.12 8.63
N GLU A 143 14.05 0.15 8.91
CA GLU A 143 13.54 -0.09 10.27
C GLU A 143 14.52 -0.84 11.19
N TYR A 144 15.61 -1.38 10.63
CA TYR A 144 16.60 -2.21 11.34
C TYR A 144 18.01 -1.60 11.39
N ILE A 145 18.19 -0.36 10.89
CA ILE A 145 19.51 0.29 10.77
C ILE A 145 19.82 1.25 11.94
N ASP A 146 18.84 1.55 12.80
CA ASP A 146 19.03 2.28 14.07
C ASP A 146 19.43 1.35 15.23
#